data_AF-A0A937N3B2-F1
#
_entry.id   AF-A0A937N3B2-F1
#
_cell.length_a   1.000
_cell.length_b   1.000
_cell.length_c   1.000
_cell.angle_alpha   90.00
_cell.angle_beta   90.00
_cell.angle_gamma   90.00
#
_symmetry.space_group_name_H-M   'P 1'
#
loop_
_entity.id
_entity.type
_entity.pdbx_description
1 polymer ?
#
loop_
_entity_poly.entity_id
_entity_poly.type
_entity_poly.pdbx_seq_one_letter_code
_entity_poly.pdbx_strand_id
1 'polypeptide(L)'
;MADNDTTQNESEPELVGLLAEFETPEDLVSAAEQVREAGYTRVDAYSPFPVHGLDEAMAIRPTLLPWLVLAAGLGGGAAAIAGQWWTNTIDFPFLISGKPMFSLPANIPVAYEVIILLSAFAAFFGMLALNGLPRLANPLFRVPRFARATTDRFFLSIDAKDPKFDDEETRSLLSSAGAVNIEGCSETSEGKRLPRFLFVGLLMAGAVSLIPPLWIAKARLTKSDQPRWHTFIDMDYQPKYKPQNATTLFKRVPVAGTVARGELQEDDRLYRGLERPLTQAEEAANDDEKPWVTTFPLPVTAELMLRGRQRYNIYCSTCHGRAGEGDGLVSKRAMELQQGTWIPPVSLQSEPIRKQPVGQLFNTITHGVRKMPSYGSQIAVEDRWAIVSYLRALQRTQNATPEDVPADVLETMRDLK
;
A
#
# COMPACT_ATOMS: atom_id res chain seq x y z
N MET A 1 19.08 57.30 -35.29
CA MET A 1 17.75 57.15 -35.91
C MET A 1 17.37 55.68 -35.76
N ALA A 2 16.53 55.25 -34.83
CA ALA A 2 15.53 55.96 -34.05
C ALA A 2 15.66 55.61 -32.56
N ASP A 3 15.51 56.63 -31.72
CA ASP A 3 15.21 56.49 -30.30
C ASP A 3 13.89 55.75 -30.17
N ASN A 4 13.88 54.61 -29.48
CA ASN A 4 12.65 53.97 -29.05
C ASN A 4 12.37 54.47 -27.63
N ASP A 5 11.75 55.64 -27.59
CA ASP A 5 11.20 56.30 -26.41
C ASP A 5 10.07 55.42 -25.84
N THR A 6 10.41 54.47 -24.97
CA THR A 6 9.43 53.81 -24.11
C THR A 6 9.10 54.75 -22.96
N THR A 7 8.21 55.69 -23.24
CA THR A 7 7.39 56.34 -22.23
C THR A 7 6.55 55.25 -21.56
N GLN A 8 7.06 54.73 -20.44
CA GLN A 8 6.23 54.01 -19.49
C GLN A 8 5.24 55.03 -18.95
N ASN A 9 3.98 54.92 -19.36
CA ASN A 9 2.87 55.60 -18.70
C ASN A 9 2.90 55.20 -17.23
N GLU A 10 3.48 56.04 -16.37
CA GLU A 10 3.29 55.97 -14.93
C GLU A 10 1.81 56.23 -14.68
N SER A 11 1.03 55.16 -14.53
CA SER A 11 -0.38 55.23 -14.18
C SER A 11 -0.50 55.96 -12.84
N GLU A 12 -1.32 57.01 -12.78
CA GLU A 12 -1.57 57.77 -11.55
C GLU A 12 -1.93 56.83 -10.38
N PRO A 13 -1.44 57.12 -9.16
CA PRO A 13 -1.72 56.30 -7.99
C PRO A 13 -3.23 56.34 -7.66
N GLU A 14 -3.90 55.19 -7.77
CA GLU A 14 -5.32 55.04 -7.43
C GLU A 14 -5.48 54.78 -5.93
N LEU A 15 -6.34 55.52 -5.26
CA LEU A 15 -6.65 55.29 -3.83
C LEU A 15 -7.40 53.97 -3.68
N VAL A 16 -6.79 53.00 -2.99
CA VAL A 16 -7.35 51.68 -2.72
C VAL A 16 -8.12 51.64 -1.40
N GLY A 17 -7.83 52.55 -0.48
CA GLY A 17 -8.56 52.66 0.78
C GLY A 17 -7.86 53.53 1.81
N LEU A 18 -8.47 53.61 2.99
CA LEU A 18 -7.91 54.30 4.16
C LEU A 18 -7.45 53.30 5.20
N LEU A 19 -6.37 53.64 5.91
CA LEU A 19 -5.81 52.86 7.00
C LEU A 19 -5.72 53.74 8.24
N ALA A 20 -6.44 53.36 9.30
CA ALA A 20 -6.42 54.02 10.61
C ALA A 20 -5.56 53.24 11.60
N GLU A 21 -4.73 53.94 12.37
CA GLU A 21 -3.90 53.39 13.46
C GLU A 21 -4.54 53.64 14.83
N PHE A 22 -4.49 52.62 15.70
CA PHE A 22 -4.96 52.67 17.08
C PHE A 22 -3.87 52.19 18.05
N GLU A 23 -3.88 52.71 19.28
CA GLU A 23 -2.89 52.36 20.30
C GLU A 23 -3.22 51.06 21.05
N THR A 24 -4.51 50.82 21.31
CA THR A 24 -4.97 49.71 22.14
C THR A 24 -5.94 48.80 21.37
N PRO A 25 -6.06 47.51 21.75
CA PRO A 25 -7.04 46.62 21.13
C PRO A 25 -8.48 47.04 21.43
N GLU A 26 -8.74 47.68 22.58
CA GLU A 26 -10.07 48.17 22.94
C GLU A 26 -10.53 49.29 22.00
N ASP A 27 -9.62 50.21 21.65
CA ASP A 27 -9.90 51.28 20.69
C ASP A 27 -10.22 50.72 19.31
N LEU A 28 -9.49 49.68 18.86
CA LEU A 28 -9.77 49.01 17.59
C LEU A 28 -11.16 48.37 17.57
N VAL A 29 -11.54 47.69 18.65
CA VAL A 29 -12.86 47.04 18.77
C VAL A 29 -13.98 48.08 18.74
N SER A 30 -13.85 49.17 19.51
CA SER A 30 -14.84 50.26 19.51
C SER A 30 -14.94 50.94 18.15
N ALA A 31 -13.80 51.18 17.48
CA ALA A 31 -13.78 51.76 16.15
C ALA A 31 -14.41 50.84 15.09
N ALA A 32 -14.14 49.53 15.16
CA ALA A 32 -14.74 48.55 14.26
C ALA A 32 -16.27 48.51 14.41
N GLU A 33 -16.79 48.59 15.64
CA GLU A 33 -18.22 48.68 15.93
C GLU A 33 -18.84 49.96 15.36
N GLN A 34 -18.22 51.12 15.57
CA GLN A 34 -18.69 52.40 15.02
C GLN A 34 -18.70 52.40 13.48
N VAL A 35 -17.67 51.86 12.85
CA VAL A 35 -17.58 51.76 11.38
C VAL A 35 -18.65 50.80 10.83
N ARG A 36 -18.91 49.68 11.52
CA ARG A 36 -20.01 48.76 11.20
C ARG A 36 -21.36 49.46 11.32
N GLU A 37 -21.61 50.18 12.41
CA GLU A 37 -22.86 50.93 12.64
C GLU A 37 -23.08 52.04 11.62
N ALA A 38 -21.99 52.68 11.17
CA ALA A 38 -22.01 53.62 10.07
C ALA A 38 -22.33 52.95 8.72
N GLY A 39 -22.34 51.61 8.65
CA GLY A 39 -22.82 50.81 7.52
C GLY A 39 -21.78 50.47 6.46
N TYR A 40 -20.48 50.57 6.80
CA TYR A 40 -19.41 50.09 5.93
C TYR A 40 -19.36 48.56 5.94
N THR A 41 -19.06 47.96 4.78
CA THR A 41 -19.13 46.51 4.56
C THR A 41 -17.81 45.89 4.12
N ARG A 42 -16.90 46.66 3.53
CA ARG A 42 -15.57 46.24 3.08
C ARG A 42 -14.50 46.79 4.00
N VAL A 43 -14.48 46.22 5.20
CA VAL A 43 -13.59 46.63 6.29
C VAL A 43 -12.75 45.42 6.70
N ASP A 44 -11.48 45.66 7.00
CA ASP A 44 -10.57 44.64 7.52
C ASP A 44 -9.80 45.21 8.73
N ALA A 45 -9.41 44.35 9.66
CA ALA A 45 -8.71 44.74 10.88
C ALA A 45 -7.43 43.93 11.06
N TYR A 46 -6.35 44.62 11.42
CA TYR A 46 -5.03 44.04 11.57
C TYR A 46 -4.54 44.25 13.00
N SER A 47 -4.17 43.15 13.64
CA SER A 47 -3.67 43.12 15.00
C SER A 47 -2.49 42.14 15.09
N PRO A 48 -1.50 42.40 15.97
CA PRO A 48 -0.34 41.52 16.14
C PRO A 48 -0.70 40.19 16.81
N PHE A 49 -1.87 40.11 17.43
CA PHE A 49 -2.40 38.93 18.11
C PHE A 49 -3.94 38.91 18.04
N PRO A 50 -4.60 37.76 18.24
CA PRO A 50 -6.06 37.68 18.22
C PRO A 50 -6.69 38.54 19.32
N VAL A 51 -7.52 39.51 18.94
CA VAL A 51 -8.28 40.37 19.86
C VAL A 51 -9.68 39.79 20.06
N HIS A 52 -10.04 39.48 21.30
CA HIS A 52 -11.36 38.94 21.64
C HIS A 52 -12.47 39.98 21.39
N GLY A 53 -13.55 39.56 20.72
CA GLY A 53 -14.71 40.42 20.43
C GLY A 53 -14.58 41.28 19.17
N LEU A 54 -13.41 41.29 18.52
CA LEU A 54 -13.20 42.03 17.26
C LEU A 54 -14.05 41.44 16.12
N ASP A 55 -14.21 40.13 16.08
CA ASP A 55 -15.06 39.42 15.12
C ASP A 55 -16.55 39.77 15.28
N GLU A 56 -17.03 39.88 16.51
CA GLU A 56 -18.39 40.36 16.82
C GLU A 56 -18.55 41.84 16.47
N ALA A 57 -17.57 42.68 16.82
CA ALA A 57 -17.57 44.11 16.50
C ALA A 57 -17.59 44.37 14.99
N MET A 58 -16.87 43.55 14.21
CA MET A 58 -16.89 43.59 12.74
C MET A 58 -18.07 42.82 12.11
N ALA A 59 -18.87 42.12 12.91
CA ALA A 59 -19.96 41.23 12.46
C ALA A 59 -19.49 40.19 11.40
N ILE A 60 -18.33 39.58 11.63
CA ILE A 60 -17.78 38.55 10.76
C ILE A 60 -18.67 37.31 10.78
N ARG A 61 -18.98 36.77 9.60
CA ARG A 61 -19.77 35.55 9.47
C ARG A 61 -18.92 34.31 9.82
N PRO A 62 -19.52 33.26 10.39
CA PRO A 62 -18.83 31.99 10.58
C PRO A 62 -18.23 31.48 9.27
N THR A 63 -16.97 31.04 9.34
CA THR A 63 -16.25 30.51 8.18
C THR A 63 -16.82 29.17 7.72
N LEU A 64 -16.76 28.89 6.41
CA LEU A 64 -17.12 27.60 5.82
C LEU A 64 -16.05 26.53 6.03
N LEU A 65 -14.86 26.91 6.51
CA LEU A 65 -13.70 26.02 6.65
C LEU A 65 -13.99 24.73 7.46
N PRO A 66 -14.67 24.76 8.62
CA PRO A 66 -14.95 23.54 9.38
C PRO A 66 -15.78 22.51 8.60
N TRP A 67 -16.70 22.97 7.75
CA TRP A 67 -17.52 22.10 6.89
C TRP A 67 -16.70 21.48 5.77
N LEU A 68 -15.77 22.24 5.17
CA LEU A 68 -14.84 21.71 4.19
C LEU A 68 -13.92 20.64 4.79
N VAL A 69 -13.42 20.88 6.01
CA VAL A 69 -12.58 19.94 6.75
C VAL A 69 -13.36 18.66 7.06
N LEU A 70 -14.61 18.79 7.56
CA LEU A 70 -15.47 17.64 7.84
C LEU A 70 -15.75 16.80 6.59
N ALA A 71 -16.08 17.46 5.47
CA ALA A 71 -16.35 16.79 4.20
C ALA A 71 -15.11 16.06 3.67
N ALA A 72 -13.93 16.69 3.74
CA ALA A 72 -12.68 16.08 3.32
C ALA A 72 -12.29 14.88 4.20
N GLY A 73 -12.44 15.00 5.51
CA GLY A 73 -12.19 13.92 6.47
C GLY A 73 -13.11 12.72 6.25
N LEU A 74 -14.43 12.94 6.22
CA LEU A 74 -15.41 11.87 6.01
C LEU A 74 -15.25 11.21 4.64
N GLY A 75 -15.07 12.02 3.59
CA GLY A 75 -14.80 11.53 2.23
C GLY A 75 -13.52 10.70 2.16
N GLY A 76 -12.46 11.15 2.84
CA GLY A 76 -11.19 10.44 2.96
C GLY A 76 -11.31 9.10 3.67
N GLY A 77 -11.99 9.07 4.82
CA GLY A 77 -12.24 7.84 5.56
C GLY A 77 -13.07 6.83 4.76
N ALA A 78 -14.12 7.30 4.09
CA ALA A 78 -14.95 6.46 3.23
C ALA A 78 -14.14 5.89 2.06
N ALA A 79 -13.33 6.71 1.39
CA ALA A 79 -12.44 6.28 0.31
C ALA A 79 -11.39 5.28 0.79
N ALA A 80 -10.81 5.47 1.98
CA ALA A 80 -9.83 4.55 2.56
C ALA A 80 -10.44 3.19 2.89
N ILE A 81 -11.65 3.16 3.47
CA ILE A 81 -12.36 1.90 3.73
C ILE A 81 -12.75 1.22 2.42
N ALA A 82 -13.29 1.97 1.45
CA ALA A 82 -13.66 1.45 0.14
C ALA A 82 -12.46 0.87 -0.62
N GLY A 83 -11.31 1.57 -0.60
CA GLY A 83 -10.08 1.10 -1.22
C GLY A 83 -9.53 -0.17 -0.56
N GLN A 84 -9.53 -0.22 0.78
CA GLN A 84 -9.12 -1.42 1.52
C GLN A 84 -10.09 -2.59 1.30
N TRP A 85 -11.38 -2.33 1.19
CA TRP A 85 -12.36 -3.36 0.85
C TRP A 85 -12.15 -3.88 -0.56
N TRP A 86 -12.02 -2.99 -1.54
CA TRP A 86 -11.82 -3.35 -2.94
C TRP A 86 -10.54 -4.19 -3.14
N THR A 87 -9.42 -3.73 -2.59
CA THR A 87 -8.14 -4.45 -2.70
C THR A 87 -8.16 -5.82 -2.02
N ASN A 88 -8.68 -5.92 -0.79
CA ASN A 88 -8.64 -7.17 -0.03
C ASN A 88 -9.72 -8.19 -0.43
N THR A 89 -10.83 -7.75 -1.05
CA THR A 89 -11.96 -8.65 -1.35
C THR A 89 -12.26 -8.85 -2.83
N ILE A 90 -11.97 -7.86 -3.68
CA ILE A 90 -12.33 -7.90 -5.11
C ILE A 90 -11.09 -8.10 -5.98
N ASP A 91 -10.13 -7.17 -5.90
CA ASP A 91 -9.01 -7.12 -6.83
C ASP A 91 -8.01 -8.26 -6.60
N PHE A 92 -7.52 -8.38 -5.37
CA PHE A 92 -6.54 -9.41 -5.02
C PHE A 92 -6.85 -10.06 -3.66
N PRO A 93 -7.88 -10.92 -3.61
CA PRO A 93 -8.24 -11.62 -2.39
C PRO A 93 -7.11 -12.54 -1.92
N PHE A 94 -6.47 -12.18 -0.79
CA PHE A 94 -5.35 -12.93 -0.22
C PHE A 94 -5.64 -13.39 1.22
N LEU A 95 -5.73 -14.71 1.42
CA LEU A 95 -6.03 -15.31 2.72
C LEU A 95 -4.78 -15.30 3.63
N ILE A 96 -4.67 -14.27 4.48
CA ILE A 96 -3.56 -14.12 5.42
C ILE A 96 -3.98 -14.66 6.79
N SER A 97 -3.27 -15.68 7.29
CA SER A 97 -3.42 -16.17 8.67
C SER A 97 -4.85 -16.62 9.03
N GLY A 98 -5.67 -17.01 8.05
CA GLY A 98 -7.05 -17.44 8.26
C GLY A 98 -8.02 -16.32 8.65
N LYS A 99 -7.62 -15.04 8.53
CA LYS A 99 -8.49 -13.90 8.83
C LYS A 99 -9.54 -13.72 7.72
N PRO A 100 -10.72 -13.14 8.04
CA PRO A 100 -11.69 -12.80 7.01
C PRO A 100 -11.08 -11.82 6.01
N MET A 101 -11.50 -11.92 4.74
CA MET A 101 -10.99 -11.09 3.64
C MET A 101 -11.22 -9.60 3.87
N PHE A 102 -12.21 -9.24 4.69
CA PHE A 102 -12.38 -7.89 5.19
C PHE A 102 -12.53 -7.90 6.71
N SER A 103 -11.76 -7.06 7.39
CA SER A 103 -11.83 -6.87 8.83
C SER A 103 -11.84 -5.39 9.15
N LEU A 104 -12.99 -4.88 9.58
CA LEU A 104 -13.12 -3.47 9.94
C LEU A 104 -12.12 -3.06 11.04
N PRO A 105 -11.92 -3.82 12.14
CA PRO A 105 -10.92 -3.48 13.16
C PRO A 105 -9.49 -3.34 12.62
N ALA A 106 -9.10 -4.17 11.66
CA ALA A 106 -7.76 -4.10 11.05
C ALA A 106 -7.58 -2.89 10.13
N ASN A 107 -8.69 -2.40 9.54
CA ASN A 107 -8.68 -1.35 8.52
C ASN A 107 -8.91 0.06 9.12
N ILE A 108 -9.37 0.14 10.37
CA ILE A 108 -9.60 1.40 11.09
C ILE A 108 -8.33 2.24 11.22
N PRO A 109 -7.16 1.71 11.64
CA PRO A 109 -5.95 2.53 11.79
C PRO A 109 -5.57 3.26 10.50
N VAL A 110 -5.63 2.58 9.34
CA VAL A 110 -5.34 3.19 8.05
C VAL A 110 -6.39 4.25 7.70
N ALA A 111 -7.68 3.95 7.87
CA ALA A 111 -8.72 4.92 7.59
C ALA A 111 -8.63 6.17 8.49
N TYR A 112 -8.30 5.99 9.76
CA TYR A 112 -8.09 7.07 10.72
C TYR A 112 -6.97 8.02 10.28
N GLU A 113 -5.82 7.49 9.87
CA GLU A 113 -4.71 8.32 9.38
C GLU A 113 -5.10 9.09 8.10
N VAL A 114 -5.85 8.47 7.19
CA VAL A 114 -6.33 9.15 5.97
C VAL A 114 -7.32 10.26 6.30
N ILE A 115 -8.22 10.06 7.28
CA ILE A 115 -9.14 11.10 7.77
C ILE A 115 -8.33 12.30 8.28
N ILE A 116 -7.33 12.08 9.13
CA ILE A 116 -6.49 13.14 9.69
C ILE A 116 -5.75 13.87 8.57
N LEU A 117 -5.11 13.12 7.67
CA LEU A 117 -4.33 13.69 6.57
C LEU A 117 -5.17 14.61 5.69
N LEU A 118 -6.34 14.14 5.23
CA LEU A 118 -7.20 14.94 4.36
C LEU A 118 -7.88 16.09 5.11
N SER A 119 -8.20 15.92 6.39
CA SER A 119 -8.70 17.01 7.23
C SER A 119 -7.63 18.11 7.40
N ALA A 120 -6.38 17.73 7.67
CA ALA A 120 -5.27 18.66 7.82
C ALA A 120 -4.98 19.42 6.51
N PHE A 121 -4.99 18.73 5.36
CA PHE A 121 -4.84 19.38 4.06
C PHE A 121 -5.99 20.34 3.76
N ALA A 122 -7.24 19.92 4.00
CA ALA A 122 -8.39 20.80 3.83
C ALA A 122 -8.33 22.02 4.76
N ALA A 123 -7.88 21.85 6.00
CA ALA A 123 -7.73 22.95 6.94
C ALA A 123 -6.64 23.94 6.47
N PHE A 124 -5.46 23.42 6.14
CA PHE A 124 -4.32 24.24 5.73
C PHE A 124 -4.59 24.95 4.40
N PHE A 125 -4.89 24.21 3.33
CA PHE A 125 -5.12 24.79 2.01
C PHE A 125 -6.44 25.54 1.93
N GLY A 126 -7.47 25.10 2.64
CA GLY A 126 -8.74 25.80 2.73
C GLY A 126 -8.62 27.15 3.44
N MET A 127 -7.87 27.21 4.55
CA MET A 127 -7.58 28.49 5.22
C MET A 127 -6.82 29.45 4.29
N LEU A 128 -5.78 28.96 3.60
CA LEU A 128 -5.05 29.79 2.64
C LEU A 128 -5.98 30.30 1.52
N ALA A 129 -6.75 29.41 0.90
CA ALA A 129 -7.62 29.75 -0.22
C ALA A 129 -8.74 30.74 0.19
N LEU A 130 -9.38 30.53 1.34
CA LEU A 130 -10.45 31.41 1.83
C LEU A 130 -9.92 32.80 2.22
N ASN A 131 -8.66 32.89 2.64
CA ASN A 131 -7.98 34.17 2.90
C ASN A 131 -7.34 34.78 1.63
N GLY A 132 -7.55 34.18 0.45
CA GLY A 132 -6.97 34.67 -0.81
C GLY A 132 -5.45 34.55 -0.89
N LEU A 133 -4.86 33.61 -0.14
CA LEU A 133 -3.44 33.35 -0.10
C LEU A 133 -3.04 32.22 -1.07
N PRO A 134 -1.83 32.28 -1.66
CA PRO A 134 -0.80 33.31 -1.45
C PRO A 134 -1.09 34.61 -2.21
N ARG A 135 -1.10 35.75 -1.47
CA ARG A 135 -1.19 37.10 -2.03
C ARG A 135 0.18 37.76 -1.98
N LEU A 136 0.90 37.74 -3.10
CA LEU A 136 2.30 38.19 -3.16
C LEU A 136 2.48 39.72 -3.06
N ALA A 137 1.41 40.47 -3.33
CA ALA A 137 1.40 41.93 -3.20
C ALA A 137 0.09 42.39 -2.53
N ASN A 138 0.22 43.16 -1.46
CA ASN A 138 -0.88 43.88 -0.82
C ASN A 138 -0.47 45.35 -0.69
N PRO A 139 -1.28 46.30 -1.22
CA PRO A 139 -1.00 47.74 -1.14
C PRO A 139 -0.69 48.25 0.28
N LEU A 140 -1.31 47.66 1.31
CA LEU A 140 -1.13 48.08 2.70
C LEU A 140 0.33 48.00 3.18
N PHE A 141 1.14 47.07 2.65
CA PHE A 141 2.56 46.96 3.01
C PHE A 141 3.42 48.12 2.48
N ARG A 142 2.88 49.00 1.62
CA ARG A 142 3.57 50.22 1.18
C ARG A 142 3.44 51.36 2.19
N VAL A 143 2.46 51.29 3.09
CA VAL A 143 2.27 52.28 4.16
C VAL A 143 3.33 52.05 5.23
N PRO A 144 4.30 52.99 5.46
CA PRO A 144 5.43 52.74 6.35
C PRO A 144 5.03 52.37 7.78
N ARG A 145 3.94 52.95 8.28
CA ARG A 145 3.41 52.67 9.62
C ARG A 145 2.80 51.27 9.74
N PHE A 146 2.30 50.69 8.67
CA PHE A 146 1.70 49.36 8.69
C PHE A 146 2.70 48.26 9.07
N ALA A 147 4.01 48.51 8.94
CA ALA A 147 5.05 47.63 9.48
C ALA A 147 4.86 47.32 10.98
N ARG A 148 4.24 48.23 11.74
CA ARG A 148 3.94 48.07 13.18
C ARG A 148 2.73 47.17 13.47
N ALA A 149 1.94 46.79 12.47
CA ALA A 149 0.74 45.96 12.63
C ALA A 149 1.03 44.57 13.21
N THR A 150 2.27 44.11 13.10
CA THR A 150 2.75 42.83 13.64
C THR A 150 3.57 42.97 14.91
N THR A 151 3.77 44.21 15.40
CA THR A 151 4.62 44.50 16.56
C THR A 151 3.80 45.03 17.74
N ASP A 152 3.24 46.24 17.61
CA ASP A 152 2.71 46.98 18.76
C ASP A 152 1.53 47.91 18.44
N ARG A 153 1.05 47.95 17.19
CA ARG A 153 -0.06 48.81 16.77
C ARG A 153 -1.19 48.02 16.12
N PHE A 154 -2.38 48.59 16.22
CA PHE A 154 -3.63 48.02 15.72
C PHE A 154 -4.11 48.88 14.55
N PHE A 155 -4.66 48.25 13.52
CA PHE A 155 -5.11 48.97 12.33
C PHE A 155 -6.48 48.54 11.86
N LEU A 156 -7.26 49.50 11.36
CA LEU A 156 -8.51 49.27 10.66
C LEU A 156 -8.38 49.82 9.24
N SER A 157 -8.68 49.00 8.23
CA SER A 157 -8.68 49.43 6.83
C SER A 157 -10.09 49.44 6.25
N ILE A 158 -10.42 50.49 5.51
CA ILE A 158 -11.67 50.59 4.74
C ILE A 158 -11.31 50.65 3.26
N ASP A 159 -11.82 49.69 2.48
CA ASP A 159 -11.59 49.61 1.03
C ASP A 159 -12.34 50.73 0.30
N ALA A 160 -11.67 51.43 -0.61
CA ALA A 160 -12.24 52.50 -1.42
C ALA A 160 -13.39 52.04 -2.34
N LYS A 161 -13.51 50.72 -2.56
CA LYS A 161 -14.60 50.10 -3.31
C LYS A 161 -15.85 49.82 -2.46
N ASP A 162 -15.86 50.19 -1.19
CA ASP A 162 -17.08 50.14 -0.38
C ASP A 162 -18.12 51.13 -0.94
N PRO A 163 -19.41 50.74 -1.05
CA PRO A 163 -20.45 51.64 -1.55
C PRO A 163 -20.64 52.95 -0.77
N LYS A 164 -20.24 52.97 0.52
CA LYS A 164 -20.31 54.17 1.38
C LYS A 164 -19.00 54.95 1.44
N PHE A 165 -17.97 54.54 0.71
CA PHE A 165 -16.68 55.19 0.80
C PHE A 165 -16.69 56.57 0.15
N ASP A 166 -16.37 57.57 0.96
CA ASP A 166 -15.96 58.93 0.56
C ASP A 166 -14.70 59.32 1.35
N ASP A 167 -13.67 59.88 0.71
CA ASP A 167 -12.37 60.10 1.36
C ASP A 167 -12.48 61.07 2.55
N GLU A 168 -13.24 62.15 2.44
CA GLU A 168 -13.36 63.15 3.51
C GLU A 168 -14.26 62.64 4.64
N GLU A 169 -15.43 62.08 4.32
CA GLU A 169 -16.36 61.58 5.34
C GLU A 169 -15.78 60.39 6.09
N THR A 170 -15.09 59.48 5.39
CA THR A 170 -14.48 58.29 6.01
C THR A 170 -13.33 58.70 6.92
N ARG A 171 -12.50 59.69 6.53
CA ARG A 171 -11.45 60.24 7.42
C ARG A 171 -12.03 60.90 8.67
N SER A 172 -13.12 61.64 8.51
CA SER A 172 -13.81 62.26 9.65
C SER A 172 -14.35 61.19 10.61
N LEU A 173 -14.98 60.13 10.09
CA LEU A 173 -15.49 59.02 10.89
C LEU A 173 -14.36 58.33 11.65
N LEU A 174 -13.27 57.97 10.97
CA LEU A 174 -12.10 57.31 11.59
C LEU A 174 -11.46 58.20 12.67
N SER A 175 -11.45 59.52 12.46
CA SER A 175 -10.94 60.47 13.47
C SER A 175 -11.85 60.49 14.70
N SER A 176 -13.17 60.52 14.51
CA SER A 176 -14.13 60.47 15.63
C SER A 176 -14.11 59.13 16.37
N ALA A 177 -13.73 58.05 15.68
CA ALA A 177 -13.60 56.71 16.24
C ALA A 177 -12.31 56.51 17.06
N GLY A 178 -11.46 57.53 17.20
CA GLY A 178 -10.25 57.49 18.03
C GLY A 178 -8.97 57.09 17.29
N ALA A 179 -8.94 57.18 15.95
CA ALA A 179 -7.72 56.91 15.19
C ALA A 179 -6.61 57.92 15.53
N VAL A 180 -5.42 57.41 15.84
CA VAL A 180 -4.21 58.19 16.13
C VAL A 180 -3.60 58.76 14.85
N ASN A 181 -3.72 58.02 13.76
CA ASN A 181 -3.29 58.45 12.43
C ASN A 181 -4.15 57.79 11.36
N ILE A 182 -4.37 58.49 10.24
CA ILE A 182 -5.16 58.02 9.10
C ILE A 182 -4.39 58.29 7.82
N GLU A 183 -3.98 57.23 7.13
CA GLU A 183 -3.22 57.31 5.88
C GLU A 183 -3.99 56.70 4.71
N GLY A 184 -3.90 57.36 3.55
CA GLY A 184 -4.45 56.82 2.31
C GLY A 184 -3.50 55.79 1.71
N CYS A 185 -4.02 54.62 1.37
CA CYS A 185 -3.28 53.56 0.72
C CYS A 185 -3.55 53.60 -0.79
N SER A 186 -2.52 53.85 -1.60
CA SER A 186 -2.63 53.88 -3.06
C SER A 186 -1.90 52.72 -3.74
N GLU A 187 -2.44 52.27 -4.88
CA GLU A 187 -1.85 51.22 -5.71
C GLU A 187 -1.39 51.81 -7.05
N THR A 188 -0.18 51.41 -7.48
CA THR A 188 0.32 51.68 -8.83
C THR A 188 0.18 50.40 -9.66
N SER A 189 -0.18 50.53 -10.94
CA SER A 189 -0.61 49.39 -11.80
C SER A 189 0.43 48.27 -12.00
N GLU A 190 1.68 48.44 -11.57
CA GLU A 190 2.77 47.47 -11.73
C GLU A 190 2.65 46.18 -10.89
N GLY A 191 1.75 46.12 -9.90
CA GLY A 191 1.82 45.18 -8.77
C GLY A 191 1.36 43.72 -8.95
N LYS A 192 0.87 43.28 -10.12
CA LYS A 192 0.18 41.97 -10.24
C LYS A 192 0.96 40.83 -10.92
N ARG A 193 2.21 41.04 -11.35
CA ARG A 193 2.98 39.99 -12.06
C ARG A 193 3.76 39.12 -11.08
N LEU A 194 3.58 37.80 -11.19
CA LEU A 194 4.39 36.81 -10.48
C LEU A 194 5.88 37.02 -10.83
N PRO A 195 6.79 37.05 -9.83
CA PRO A 195 8.21 37.13 -10.11
C PRO A 195 8.67 35.96 -10.99
N ARG A 196 9.43 36.25 -12.05
CA ARG A 196 9.86 35.23 -13.03
C ARG A 196 10.54 34.02 -12.39
N PHE A 197 11.36 34.24 -11.36
CA PHE A 197 12.06 33.15 -10.65
C PHE A 197 11.08 32.20 -9.96
N LEU A 198 9.98 32.72 -9.40
CA LEU A 198 8.98 31.91 -8.69
C LEU A 198 8.16 31.09 -9.68
N PHE A 199 7.80 31.69 -10.82
CA PHE A 199 7.12 30.97 -11.91
C PHE A 199 8.00 29.84 -12.47
N VAL A 200 9.27 30.12 -12.79
CA VAL A 200 10.22 29.10 -13.26
C VAL A 200 10.44 28.03 -12.19
N GLY A 201 10.58 28.42 -10.93
CA GLY A 201 10.72 27.48 -9.80
C GLY A 201 9.53 26.54 -9.65
N LEU A 202 8.30 27.05 -9.73
CA LEU A 202 7.08 26.23 -9.70
C LEU A 202 7.00 25.27 -10.89
N LEU A 203 7.36 25.72 -12.08
CA LEU A 203 7.37 24.89 -13.29
C LEU A 203 8.40 23.75 -13.15
N MET A 204 9.61 24.07 -12.67
CA MET A 204 10.64 23.07 -12.38
C MET A 204 10.20 22.08 -11.29
N ALA A 205 9.60 22.57 -10.20
CA ALA A 205 9.08 21.71 -9.13
C ALA A 205 7.97 20.77 -9.65
N GLY A 206 7.09 21.28 -10.51
CA GLY A 206 6.08 20.48 -11.21
C GLY A 206 6.69 19.42 -12.13
N ALA A 207 7.73 19.76 -12.89
CA ALA A 207 8.43 18.79 -13.73
C ALA A 207 9.14 17.70 -12.89
N VAL A 208 9.75 18.08 -11.77
CA VAL A 208 10.42 17.15 -10.84
C VAL A 208 9.42 16.24 -10.13
N SER A 209 8.24 16.75 -9.74
CA SER A 209 7.21 15.95 -9.07
C SER A 209 6.60 14.88 -9.97
N LEU A 210 6.76 14.99 -11.31
CA LEU A 210 6.39 13.94 -12.26
C LEU A 210 7.40 12.80 -12.34
N ILE A 211 8.63 12.97 -11.84
CA ILE A 211 9.67 11.92 -11.92
C ILE A 211 9.25 10.66 -11.17
N PRO A 212 8.81 10.70 -9.89
CA PRO A 212 8.37 9.50 -9.18
C PRO A 212 7.23 8.72 -9.86
N PRO A 213 6.08 9.34 -10.25
CA PRO A 213 4.99 8.59 -10.89
C PRO A 213 5.38 8.04 -12.27
N LEU A 214 6.16 8.78 -13.07
CA LEU A 214 6.67 8.29 -14.35
C LEU A 214 7.62 7.10 -14.15
N TRP A 215 8.44 7.14 -13.11
CA TRP A 215 9.35 6.05 -12.80
C TRP A 215 8.60 4.80 -12.31
N ILE A 216 7.56 4.96 -11.47
CA ILE A 216 6.67 3.87 -11.07
C ILE A 216 5.95 3.28 -12.29
N ALA A 217 5.46 4.11 -13.21
CA ALA A 217 4.82 3.64 -14.43
C ALA A 217 5.79 2.83 -15.31
N LYS A 218 7.01 3.34 -15.52
CA LYS A 218 8.09 2.61 -16.22
C LYS A 218 8.40 1.29 -15.52
N ALA A 219 8.49 1.30 -14.19
CA ALA A 219 8.72 0.11 -13.41
C ALA A 219 7.59 -0.93 -13.61
N ARG A 220 6.32 -0.52 -13.61
CA ARG A 220 5.22 -1.47 -13.84
C ARG A 220 5.18 -2.06 -15.25
N LEU A 221 5.63 -1.30 -16.25
CA LEU A 221 5.48 -1.67 -17.67
C LEU A 221 6.72 -2.32 -18.29
N THR A 222 7.90 -2.19 -17.67
CA THR A 222 9.16 -2.75 -18.19
C THR A 222 9.64 -3.92 -17.35
N LYS A 223 10.42 -4.83 -17.93
CA LYS A 223 11.18 -5.86 -17.20
C LYS A 223 12.65 -5.45 -17.20
N SER A 224 13.36 -5.74 -16.12
CA SER A 224 14.81 -5.52 -16.02
C SER A 224 15.47 -6.79 -15.51
N ASP A 225 16.62 -7.09 -16.09
CA ASP A 225 17.60 -8.11 -15.71
C ASP A 225 18.44 -7.71 -14.48
N GLN A 226 18.48 -6.41 -14.16
CA GLN A 226 19.11 -5.87 -12.96
C GLN A 226 18.07 -5.66 -11.85
N PRO A 227 18.40 -5.97 -10.58
CA PRO A 227 17.51 -5.67 -9.46
C PRO A 227 17.30 -4.15 -9.39
N ARG A 228 16.03 -3.76 -9.26
CA ARG A 228 15.66 -2.35 -9.21
C ARG A 228 16.16 -1.72 -7.93
N TRP A 229 16.39 -0.41 -8.00
CA TRP A 229 16.79 0.37 -6.84
C TRP A 229 15.73 0.26 -5.74
N HIS A 230 16.12 -0.29 -4.60
CA HIS A 230 15.24 -0.62 -3.49
C HIS A 230 15.35 0.47 -2.42
N THR A 231 14.42 1.42 -2.43
CA THR A 231 14.44 2.60 -1.55
C THR A 231 14.11 2.28 -0.09
N PHE A 232 13.20 1.33 0.16
CA PHE A 232 12.73 0.98 1.50
C PHE A 232 13.22 -0.40 1.91
N ILE A 233 14.48 -0.45 2.34
CA ILE A 233 15.18 -1.69 2.71
C ILE A 233 14.54 -2.37 3.93
N ASP A 234 13.94 -1.62 4.86
CA ASP A 234 13.53 -2.09 6.19
C ASP A 234 12.44 -3.18 6.21
N MET A 235 11.55 -3.24 5.22
CA MET A 235 10.49 -4.26 5.20
C MET A 235 10.97 -5.59 4.62
N ASP A 236 11.86 -5.58 3.63
CA ASP A 236 12.44 -6.79 3.02
C ASP A 236 13.68 -7.28 3.76
N TYR A 237 14.45 -6.35 4.34
CA TYR A 237 15.68 -6.59 5.09
C TYR A 237 15.53 -6.16 6.54
N GLN A 238 14.61 -6.81 7.23
CA GLN A 238 14.49 -6.64 8.67
C GLN A 238 15.77 -7.12 9.37
N PRO A 239 16.28 -6.39 10.38
CA PRO A 239 17.34 -6.85 11.25
C PRO A 239 16.81 -8.03 12.09
N LYS A 240 16.90 -9.23 11.51
CA LYS A 240 16.59 -10.50 12.14
C LYS A 240 17.84 -11.35 12.24
N TYR A 241 17.94 -12.12 13.32
CA TYR A 241 18.98 -13.13 13.44
C TYR A 241 18.78 -14.20 12.37
N LYS A 242 19.65 -14.21 11.36
CA LYS A 242 19.72 -15.30 10.38
C LYS A 242 20.67 -16.38 10.91
N PRO A 243 20.41 -17.67 10.62
CA PRO A 243 21.37 -18.72 10.90
C PRO A 243 22.75 -18.35 10.32
N GLN A 244 23.81 -18.53 11.12
CA GLN A 244 25.22 -18.30 10.71
C GLN A 244 25.64 -16.85 10.42
N ASN A 245 24.84 -15.85 10.79
CA ASN A 245 25.29 -14.45 10.74
C ASN A 245 26.38 -14.16 11.77
N ALA A 246 27.38 -13.35 11.37
CA ALA A 246 28.40 -12.88 12.30
C ALA A 246 27.78 -11.99 13.38
N THR A 247 28.06 -12.29 14.64
CA THR A 247 27.73 -11.46 15.79
C THR A 247 28.99 -11.16 16.59
N THR A 248 28.94 -10.16 17.48
CA THR A 248 30.03 -9.84 18.41
C THR A 248 30.41 -11.01 19.31
N LEU A 249 29.46 -11.90 19.62
CA LEU A 249 29.65 -13.06 20.49
C LEU A 249 29.96 -14.36 19.71
N PHE A 250 29.41 -14.53 18.49
CA PHE A 250 29.61 -15.72 17.66
C PHE A 250 30.00 -15.33 16.23
N LYS A 251 31.26 -15.58 15.86
CA LYS A 251 31.77 -15.46 14.48
C LYS A 251 31.69 -16.82 13.77
N ARG A 252 30.48 -17.33 13.59
CA ARG A 252 30.24 -18.59 12.87
C ARG A 252 29.87 -18.33 11.40
N VAL A 253 30.60 -17.43 10.75
CA VAL A 253 30.50 -17.25 9.29
C VAL A 253 31.30 -18.36 8.60
N PRO A 254 30.77 -18.97 7.52
CA PRO A 254 31.55 -19.88 6.68
C PRO A 254 32.79 -19.18 6.14
N VAL A 255 33.90 -19.90 5.98
CA VAL A 255 35.12 -19.38 5.35
C VAL A 255 34.80 -18.93 3.92
N ALA A 256 35.36 -17.82 3.46
CA ALA A 256 35.15 -17.36 2.08
C ALA A 256 35.52 -18.47 1.07
N GLY A 257 34.62 -18.76 0.12
CA GLY A 257 34.76 -19.88 -0.81
C GLY A 257 34.24 -21.23 -0.29
N THR A 258 33.61 -21.27 0.88
CA THR A 258 32.92 -22.48 1.36
C THR A 258 31.76 -22.80 0.43
N VAL A 259 31.89 -23.87 -0.35
CA VAL A 259 30.78 -24.51 -1.06
C VAL A 259 30.01 -25.36 -0.03
N ALA A 260 28.68 -25.29 -0.03
CA ALA A 260 27.84 -26.10 0.83
C ALA A 260 28.17 -27.60 0.62
N ARG A 261 28.81 -28.23 1.60
CA ARG A 261 29.06 -29.68 1.57
C ARG A 261 27.79 -30.40 1.97
N GLY A 262 27.34 -31.35 1.15
CA GLY A 262 26.17 -32.19 1.42
C GLY A 262 24.84 -31.66 0.88
N GLU A 263 24.81 -30.47 0.27
CA GLU A 263 23.61 -29.96 -0.44
C GLU A 263 23.62 -30.28 -1.94
N LEU A 264 24.74 -30.81 -2.45
CA LEU A 264 24.86 -31.20 -3.84
C LEU A 264 24.06 -32.48 -4.09
N GLN A 265 22.92 -32.32 -4.78
CA GLN A 265 22.02 -33.40 -5.17
C GLN A 265 22.39 -33.92 -6.57
N GLU A 266 23.50 -34.65 -6.66
CA GLU A 266 23.96 -35.23 -7.95
C GLU A 266 23.18 -36.48 -8.36
N ASP A 267 22.59 -37.20 -7.39
CA ASP A 267 21.80 -38.40 -7.68
C ASP A 267 20.39 -38.01 -8.16
N ASP A 268 20.25 -37.83 -9.48
CA ASP A 268 18.97 -37.55 -10.14
C ASP A 268 17.90 -38.61 -9.84
N ARG A 269 18.32 -39.88 -9.70
CA ARG A 269 17.41 -40.99 -9.43
C ARG A 269 16.80 -40.83 -8.06
N LEU A 270 17.60 -40.48 -7.05
CA LEU A 270 17.16 -40.28 -5.68
C LEU A 270 16.41 -38.96 -5.48
N TYR A 271 16.95 -37.84 -5.96
CA TYR A 271 16.44 -36.51 -5.63
C TYR A 271 15.34 -36.00 -6.56
N ARG A 272 15.32 -36.46 -7.82
CA ARG A 272 14.40 -35.99 -8.87
C ARG A 272 13.50 -37.09 -9.41
N GLY A 273 13.80 -38.36 -9.14
CA GLY A 273 13.06 -39.50 -9.70
C GLY A 273 13.30 -39.71 -11.19
N LEU A 274 14.40 -39.18 -11.73
CA LEU A 274 14.74 -39.24 -13.15
C LEU A 274 15.99 -40.11 -13.37
N GLU A 275 16.06 -40.80 -14.50
CA GLU A 275 17.25 -41.56 -14.91
C GLU A 275 18.43 -40.64 -15.20
N ARG A 276 18.15 -39.41 -15.66
CA ARG A 276 19.11 -38.36 -15.97
C ARG A 276 18.44 -36.98 -15.94
N PRO A 277 19.20 -35.88 -15.92
CA PRO A 277 18.64 -34.54 -16.06
C PRO A 277 17.82 -34.40 -17.35
N LEU A 278 16.72 -33.65 -17.28
CA LEU A 278 15.89 -33.34 -18.44
C LEU A 278 16.65 -32.38 -19.37
N THR A 279 16.50 -32.60 -20.67
CA THR A 279 16.81 -31.59 -21.66
C THR A 279 15.69 -30.55 -21.72
N GLN A 280 15.96 -29.36 -22.27
CA GLN A 280 14.96 -28.30 -22.40
C GLN A 280 13.71 -28.73 -23.19
N ALA A 281 13.87 -29.64 -24.16
CA ALA A 281 12.74 -30.22 -24.89
C ALA A 281 11.87 -31.14 -24.01
N GLU A 282 12.50 -31.94 -23.14
CA GLU A 282 11.81 -32.88 -22.25
C GLU A 282 11.12 -32.20 -21.06
N GLU A 283 11.58 -31.01 -20.64
CA GLU A 283 10.88 -30.19 -19.65
C GLU A 283 9.48 -29.78 -20.12
N ALA A 284 9.34 -29.47 -21.41
CA ALA A 284 8.08 -29.08 -22.04
C ALA A 284 7.24 -30.28 -22.53
N ALA A 285 7.80 -31.48 -22.52
CA ALA A 285 7.13 -32.70 -22.96
C ALA A 285 6.09 -33.20 -21.93
N ASN A 286 5.18 -34.05 -22.41
CA ASN A 286 4.22 -34.73 -21.54
C ASN A 286 4.95 -35.63 -20.54
N ASP A 287 4.35 -35.88 -19.37
CA ASP A 287 5.00 -36.68 -18.34
C ASP A 287 5.32 -38.11 -18.80
N ASP A 288 4.54 -38.69 -19.71
CA ASP A 288 4.76 -40.05 -20.22
C ASP A 288 6.02 -40.16 -21.10
N GLU A 289 6.57 -39.03 -21.58
CA GLU A 289 7.76 -38.96 -22.43
C GLU A 289 9.05 -38.70 -21.63
N LYS A 290 8.93 -38.42 -20.33
CA LYS A 290 10.08 -38.10 -19.48
C LYS A 290 10.81 -39.37 -19.02
N PRO A 291 12.15 -39.32 -18.86
CA PRO A 291 12.96 -40.46 -18.44
C PRO A 291 12.83 -40.74 -16.93
N TRP A 292 11.64 -41.10 -16.46
CA TRP A 292 11.39 -41.45 -15.06
C TRP A 292 12.06 -42.77 -14.67
N VAL A 293 12.56 -42.86 -13.44
CA VAL A 293 13.04 -44.14 -12.92
C VAL A 293 11.87 -45.11 -12.73
N THR A 294 12.07 -46.35 -13.20
CA THR A 294 11.09 -47.45 -13.06
C THR A 294 11.37 -48.34 -11.86
N THR A 295 12.57 -48.23 -11.29
CA THR A 295 13.06 -48.98 -10.13
C THR A 295 13.35 -48.04 -8.96
N PHE A 296 13.23 -48.56 -7.73
CA PHE A 296 13.52 -47.76 -6.53
C PHE A 296 15.03 -47.48 -6.44
N PRO A 297 15.44 -46.22 -6.16
CA PRO A 297 16.85 -45.88 -5.95
C PRO A 297 17.36 -46.30 -4.55
N LEU A 298 16.49 -46.84 -3.69
CA LEU A 298 16.79 -47.27 -2.34
C LEU A 298 16.30 -48.72 -2.11
N PRO A 299 16.94 -49.50 -1.24
CA PRO A 299 16.47 -50.85 -0.91
C PRO A 299 15.05 -50.84 -0.31
N VAL A 300 14.13 -51.59 -0.92
CA VAL A 300 12.76 -51.72 -0.42
C VAL A 300 12.72 -52.74 0.71
N THR A 301 12.84 -52.26 1.94
CA THR A 301 12.77 -53.09 3.17
C THR A 301 11.41 -52.99 3.86
N ALA A 302 11.12 -53.92 4.77
CA ALA A 302 9.93 -53.85 5.61
C ALA A 302 9.87 -52.56 6.46
N GLU A 303 11.02 -52.09 6.93
CA GLU A 303 11.13 -50.83 7.67
C GLU A 303 10.78 -49.62 6.80
N LEU A 304 11.31 -49.55 5.57
CA LEU A 304 10.97 -48.50 4.60
C LEU A 304 9.46 -48.52 4.31
N MET A 305 8.88 -49.71 4.15
CA MET A 305 7.45 -49.88 3.90
C MET A 305 6.59 -49.38 5.06
N LEU A 306 6.96 -49.71 6.30
CA LEU A 306 6.27 -49.24 7.51
C LEU A 306 6.40 -47.73 7.70
N ARG A 307 7.59 -47.17 7.41
CA ARG A 307 7.82 -45.73 7.37
C ARG A 307 6.94 -45.07 6.31
N GLY A 308 6.84 -45.68 5.13
CA GLY A 308 5.95 -45.28 4.05
C GLY A 308 4.49 -45.21 4.47
N ARG A 309 4.00 -46.26 5.15
CA ARG A 309 2.64 -46.29 5.72
C ARG A 309 2.42 -45.14 6.71
N GLN A 310 3.38 -44.89 7.60
CA GLN A 310 3.28 -43.80 8.57
C GLN A 310 3.17 -42.45 7.86
N ARG A 311 4.04 -42.19 6.89
CA ARG A 311 4.07 -40.90 6.15
C ARG A 311 2.86 -40.74 5.24
N TYR A 312 2.42 -41.79 4.55
CA TYR A 312 1.20 -41.79 3.76
C TYR A 312 -0.03 -41.46 4.61
N ASN A 313 -0.14 -42.06 5.80
CA ASN A 313 -1.26 -41.78 6.70
C ASN A 313 -1.29 -40.32 7.18
N ILE A 314 -0.13 -39.70 7.37
CA ILE A 314 -0.02 -38.29 7.80
C ILE A 314 -0.36 -37.33 6.65
N TYR A 315 0.25 -37.52 5.48
CA TYR A 315 0.22 -36.52 4.41
C TYR A 315 -0.79 -36.81 3.29
N CYS A 316 -1.03 -38.09 2.99
CA CYS A 316 -1.77 -38.49 1.77
C CYS A 316 -3.19 -38.99 2.08
N SER A 317 -3.38 -39.70 3.19
CA SER A 317 -4.66 -40.38 3.50
C SER A 317 -5.82 -39.43 3.77
N THR A 318 -5.53 -38.17 4.13
CA THR A 318 -6.52 -37.11 4.34
C THR A 318 -7.28 -36.77 3.06
N CYS A 319 -6.62 -36.86 1.90
CA CYS A 319 -7.21 -36.63 0.58
C CYS A 319 -7.52 -37.95 -0.13
N HIS A 320 -6.57 -38.89 -0.18
CA HIS A 320 -6.69 -40.13 -0.95
C HIS A 320 -7.33 -41.30 -0.18
N GLY A 321 -7.62 -41.13 1.11
CA GLY A 321 -8.13 -42.22 1.95
C GLY A 321 -7.04 -43.21 2.35
N ARG A 322 -7.31 -44.05 3.35
CA ARG A 322 -6.33 -45.06 3.83
C ARG A 322 -6.11 -46.18 2.82
N ALA A 323 -7.11 -46.49 2.00
CA ALA A 323 -7.03 -47.47 0.92
C ALA A 323 -6.54 -46.88 -0.42
N GLY A 324 -6.42 -45.55 -0.52
CA GLY A 324 -6.01 -44.88 -1.75
C GLY A 324 -7.15 -44.62 -2.75
N GLU A 325 -8.41 -44.70 -2.34
CA GLU A 325 -9.57 -44.59 -3.23
C GLU A 325 -10.01 -43.16 -3.58
N GLY A 326 -9.31 -42.13 -3.08
CA GLY A 326 -9.73 -40.73 -3.28
C GLY A 326 -10.83 -40.27 -2.32
N ASP A 327 -11.13 -41.08 -1.30
CA ASP A 327 -12.25 -40.92 -0.37
C ASP A 327 -11.82 -40.42 1.02
N GLY A 328 -10.70 -39.69 1.10
CA GLY A 328 -10.20 -39.12 2.34
C GLY A 328 -11.17 -38.12 2.96
N LEU A 329 -11.03 -37.86 4.26
CA LEU A 329 -11.92 -36.96 5.02
C LEU A 329 -12.05 -35.57 4.39
N VAL A 330 -10.96 -35.04 3.82
CA VAL A 330 -10.98 -33.74 3.12
C VAL A 330 -11.83 -33.81 1.86
N SER A 331 -11.70 -34.89 1.08
CA SER A 331 -12.49 -35.14 -0.13
C SER A 331 -13.98 -35.27 0.20
N LYS A 332 -14.31 -36.11 1.20
CA LYS A 332 -15.70 -36.30 1.67
C LYS A 332 -16.31 -34.99 2.14
N ARG A 333 -15.60 -34.22 2.97
CA ARG A 333 -16.08 -32.94 3.48
C ARG A 333 -16.29 -31.90 2.37
N ALA A 334 -15.37 -31.84 1.40
CA ALA A 334 -15.48 -30.90 0.28
C ALA A 334 -16.67 -31.25 -0.64
N MET A 335 -16.93 -32.54 -0.85
CA MET A 335 -18.11 -33.02 -1.57
C MET A 335 -19.41 -32.68 -0.82
N GLU A 336 -19.49 -32.92 0.49
CA GLU A 336 -20.65 -32.55 1.33
C GLU A 336 -20.97 -31.06 1.25
N LEU A 337 -19.94 -30.21 1.26
CA LEU A 337 -20.08 -28.75 1.20
C LEU A 337 -20.36 -28.21 -0.21
N GLN A 338 -20.44 -29.07 -1.24
CA GLN A 338 -20.63 -28.69 -2.64
C GLN A 338 -19.66 -27.58 -3.09
N GLN A 339 -18.39 -27.69 -2.69
CA GLN A 339 -17.36 -26.70 -3.02
C GLN A 339 -17.12 -26.63 -4.55
N GLY A 340 -17.56 -25.55 -5.19
CA GLY A 340 -17.55 -25.43 -6.67
C GLY A 340 -16.18 -25.43 -7.34
N THR A 341 -15.09 -25.28 -6.59
CA THR A 341 -13.70 -25.34 -7.10
C THR A 341 -12.98 -26.64 -6.74
N TRP A 342 -13.65 -27.55 -6.02
CA TRP A 342 -13.05 -28.81 -5.57
C TRP A 342 -12.98 -29.82 -6.72
N ILE A 343 -11.78 -30.35 -6.96
CA ILE A 343 -11.57 -31.47 -7.87
C ILE A 343 -11.25 -32.70 -7.00
N PRO A 344 -12.10 -33.74 -7.02
CA PRO A 344 -11.86 -34.95 -6.26
C PRO A 344 -10.47 -35.54 -6.54
N PRO A 345 -9.74 -35.98 -5.50
CA PRO A 345 -8.52 -36.72 -5.68
C PRO A 345 -8.78 -37.99 -6.49
N VAL A 346 -7.89 -38.28 -7.43
CA VAL A 346 -7.92 -39.53 -8.20
C VAL A 346 -7.70 -40.73 -7.25
N SER A 347 -8.41 -41.83 -7.51
CA SER A 347 -8.11 -43.12 -6.87
C SER A 347 -6.72 -43.58 -7.33
N LEU A 348 -5.83 -43.74 -6.36
CA LEU A 348 -4.48 -44.24 -6.55
C LEU A 348 -4.46 -45.73 -6.93
N GLN A 349 -5.60 -46.41 -6.88
CA GLN A 349 -5.79 -47.78 -7.35
C GLN A 349 -6.13 -47.86 -8.85
N SER A 350 -6.49 -46.73 -9.46
CA SER A 350 -6.84 -46.69 -10.88
C SER A 350 -5.69 -47.16 -11.77
N GLU A 351 -6.03 -47.84 -12.86
CA GLU A 351 -5.04 -48.39 -13.80
C GLU A 351 -4.03 -47.34 -14.34
N PRO A 352 -4.43 -46.10 -14.70
CA PRO A 352 -3.47 -45.09 -15.13
C PRO A 352 -2.40 -44.79 -14.08
N ILE A 353 -2.78 -44.70 -12.79
CA ILE A 353 -1.83 -44.43 -11.70
C ILE A 353 -0.97 -45.65 -11.37
N ARG A 354 -1.53 -46.86 -11.48
CA ARG A 354 -0.75 -48.10 -11.30
C ARG A 354 0.36 -48.25 -12.34
N LYS A 355 0.12 -47.81 -13.58
CA LYS A 355 1.09 -47.89 -14.68
C LYS A 355 2.20 -46.82 -14.64
N GLN A 356 2.02 -45.72 -13.91
CA GLN A 356 3.05 -44.66 -13.81
C GLN A 356 4.35 -45.21 -13.24
N PRO A 357 5.55 -44.81 -13.73
CA PRO A 357 6.82 -45.17 -13.10
C PRO A 357 6.93 -44.67 -11.66
N VAL A 358 7.76 -45.34 -10.83
CA VAL A 358 7.96 -44.92 -9.43
C VAL A 358 8.57 -43.53 -9.30
N GLY A 359 9.40 -43.12 -10.27
CA GLY A 359 9.94 -41.77 -10.38
C GLY A 359 8.87 -40.69 -10.61
N GLN A 360 7.88 -40.98 -11.45
CA GLN A 360 6.77 -40.06 -11.68
C GLN A 360 5.92 -39.87 -10.42
N LEU A 361 5.63 -40.96 -9.69
CA LEU A 361 4.91 -40.90 -8.42
C LEU A 361 5.68 -40.09 -7.36
N PHE A 362 6.99 -40.30 -7.26
CA PHE A 362 7.87 -39.49 -6.41
C PHE A 362 7.83 -38.00 -6.80
N ASN A 363 7.89 -37.71 -8.10
CA ASN A 363 7.83 -36.35 -8.62
C ASN A 363 6.49 -35.67 -8.31
N THR A 364 5.37 -36.38 -8.45
CA THR A 364 4.04 -35.88 -8.09
C THR A 364 3.94 -35.53 -6.61
N ILE A 365 4.53 -36.33 -5.71
CA ILE A 365 4.58 -35.98 -4.28
C ILE A 365 5.46 -34.72 -4.07
N THR A 366 6.58 -34.63 -4.77
CA THR A 366 7.56 -33.55 -4.61
C THR A 366 7.02 -32.20 -5.09
N HIS A 367 6.46 -32.16 -6.30
CA HIS A 367 6.07 -30.93 -7.00
C HIS A 367 4.56 -30.70 -7.07
N GLY A 368 3.75 -31.67 -6.66
CA GLY A 368 2.30 -31.61 -6.81
C GLY A 368 1.85 -31.87 -8.24
N VAL A 369 0.54 -31.91 -8.46
CA VAL A 369 -0.05 -32.03 -9.80
C VAL A 369 -1.46 -31.42 -9.81
N ARG A 370 -1.72 -30.50 -10.74
CA ARG A 370 -3.01 -29.78 -10.86
C ARG A 370 -3.41 -29.10 -9.54
N LYS A 371 -4.39 -29.65 -8.83
CA LYS A 371 -4.88 -29.14 -7.53
C LYS A 371 -4.26 -29.85 -6.32
N MET A 372 -3.47 -30.91 -6.54
CA MET A 372 -2.68 -31.55 -5.49
C MET A 372 -1.46 -30.67 -5.19
N PRO A 373 -1.27 -30.22 -3.94
CA PRO A 373 -0.14 -29.37 -3.57
C PRO A 373 1.19 -30.14 -3.59
N SER A 374 2.29 -29.38 -3.70
CA SER A 374 3.65 -29.91 -3.55
C SER A 374 3.97 -30.22 -2.08
N TYR A 375 4.55 -31.38 -1.81
CA TYR A 375 5.00 -31.76 -0.46
C TYR A 375 6.52 -31.79 -0.30
N GLY A 376 7.27 -31.34 -1.32
CA GLY A 376 8.74 -31.40 -1.36
C GLY A 376 9.45 -30.74 -0.18
N SER A 377 8.86 -29.69 0.40
CA SER A 377 9.38 -28.98 1.57
C SER A 377 8.96 -29.60 2.91
N GLN A 378 7.94 -30.46 2.92
CA GLN A 378 7.34 -31.02 4.14
C GLN A 378 7.74 -32.48 4.39
N ILE A 379 8.07 -33.22 3.33
CA ILE A 379 8.39 -34.65 3.38
C ILE A 379 9.81 -34.82 2.87
N ALA A 380 10.71 -35.42 3.67
CA ALA A 380 12.08 -35.71 3.26
C ALA A 380 12.14 -36.63 2.03
N VAL A 381 13.25 -36.59 1.28
CA VAL A 381 13.43 -37.35 0.02
C VAL A 381 13.19 -38.85 0.24
N GLU A 382 13.79 -39.41 1.29
CA GLU A 382 13.68 -40.83 1.65
C GLU A 382 12.25 -41.19 2.05
N ASP A 383 11.55 -40.28 2.74
CA ASP A 383 10.16 -40.46 3.14
C ASP A 383 9.21 -40.43 1.93
N ARG A 384 9.52 -39.65 0.88
CA ARG A 384 8.75 -39.68 -0.37
C ARG A 384 8.91 -41.02 -1.08
N TRP A 385 10.13 -41.57 -1.15
CA TRP A 385 10.36 -42.92 -1.67
C TRP A 385 9.67 -44.01 -0.82
N ALA A 386 9.68 -43.86 0.50
CA ALA A 386 8.95 -44.75 1.40
C ALA A 386 7.44 -44.71 1.13
N ILE A 387 6.85 -43.53 0.92
CA ILE A 387 5.45 -43.39 0.53
C ILE A 387 5.19 -44.12 -0.79
N VAL A 388 6.05 -43.96 -1.80
CA VAL A 388 5.90 -44.66 -3.09
C VAL A 388 5.99 -46.18 -2.90
N SER A 389 6.89 -46.69 -2.05
CA SER A 389 6.94 -48.13 -1.76
C SER A 389 5.65 -48.62 -1.11
N TYR A 390 5.12 -47.88 -0.13
CA TYR A 390 3.85 -48.20 0.51
C TYR A 390 2.67 -48.13 -0.45
N LEU A 391 2.66 -47.15 -1.35
CA LEU A 391 1.65 -47.06 -2.39
C LEU A 391 1.68 -48.29 -3.31
N ARG A 392 2.86 -48.79 -3.70
CA ARG A 392 2.97 -50.03 -4.48
C ARG A 392 2.45 -51.25 -3.74
N ALA A 393 2.75 -51.38 -2.45
CA ALA A 393 2.19 -52.44 -1.64
C ALA A 393 0.66 -52.32 -1.57
N LEU A 394 0.14 -51.12 -1.32
CA LEU A 394 -1.29 -50.83 -1.26
C LEU A 394 -1.99 -51.16 -2.59
N GLN A 395 -1.37 -50.84 -3.72
CA GLN A 395 -1.86 -51.22 -5.06
C GLN A 395 -1.90 -52.73 -5.27
N ARG A 396 -0.89 -53.46 -4.79
CA ARG A 396 -0.86 -54.92 -4.84
C ARG A 396 -1.92 -55.55 -3.93
N THR A 397 -2.16 -55.01 -2.73
CA THR A 397 -3.18 -55.56 -1.82
C THR A 397 -4.60 -55.52 -2.36
N GLN A 398 -4.95 -54.52 -3.17
CA GLN A 398 -6.29 -54.40 -3.77
C GLN A 398 -6.41 -55.16 -5.10
N ASN A 399 -5.30 -55.67 -5.64
CA ASN A 399 -5.24 -56.36 -6.94
C ASN A 399 -4.44 -57.66 -6.84
N ALA A 400 -4.43 -58.30 -5.66
CA ALA A 400 -3.63 -59.48 -5.42
C ALA A 400 -4.15 -60.65 -6.25
N THR A 401 -3.24 -61.35 -6.93
CA THR A 401 -3.56 -62.60 -7.64
C THR A 401 -3.21 -63.81 -6.76
N PRO A 402 -3.72 -65.01 -7.06
CA PRO A 402 -3.27 -66.22 -6.38
C PRO A 402 -1.74 -66.42 -6.42
N GLU A 403 -1.06 -65.90 -7.44
CA GLU A 403 0.40 -65.97 -7.58
C GLU A 403 1.15 -65.13 -6.53
N ASP A 404 0.48 -64.16 -5.90
CA ASP A 404 1.05 -63.34 -4.83
C ASP A 404 1.05 -64.04 -3.47
N VAL A 405 0.37 -65.18 -3.35
CA VAL A 405 0.24 -65.94 -2.12
C VAL A 405 1.23 -67.11 -2.15
N PRO A 406 2.09 -67.28 -1.14
CA PRO A 406 2.93 -68.46 -1.00
C PRO A 406 2.10 -69.75 -1.09
N ALA A 407 2.62 -70.77 -1.78
CA ALA A 407 1.84 -71.98 -2.11
C ALA A 407 1.28 -72.70 -0.87
N ASP A 408 2.00 -72.64 0.26
CA ASP A 408 1.62 -73.17 1.56
C ASP A 408 0.44 -72.42 2.22
N VAL A 409 0.31 -71.12 1.96
CA VAL A 409 -0.80 -70.29 2.44
C VAL A 409 -2.03 -70.40 1.51
N LEU A 410 -1.78 -70.69 0.23
CA LEU A 410 -2.81 -70.82 -0.80
C LEU A 410 -3.72 -72.04 -0.56
N GLU A 411 -3.18 -73.14 -0.04
CA GLU A 411 -3.97 -74.32 0.39
C GLU A 411 -4.88 -73.99 1.58
N THR A 412 -4.38 -73.26 2.59
CA THR A 412 -5.16 -72.88 3.78
C THR A 412 -6.26 -71.85 3.47
N MET A 413 -6.08 -71.02 2.44
CA MET A 413 -7.10 -70.05 2.00
C MET A 413 -8.24 -70.67 1.18
N ARG A 414 -8.06 -71.85 0.57
CA ARG A 414 -9.12 -72.52 -0.20
C ARG A 414 -10.28 -73.01 0.68
N ASP A 415 -10.02 -73.24 1.96
CA ASP A 415 -11.01 -73.69 2.94
C ASP A 415 -11.78 -72.54 3.61
N LEU A 416 -11.41 -71.29 3.33
CA LEU A 416 -12.14 -70.09 3.73
C LEU A 416 -13.15 -69.71 2.64
N LYS A 417 -14.25 -70.46 2.54
CA LYS A 417 -15.41 -70.09 1.72
C LYS A 417 -16.63 -69.77 2.56
#